data_AF-A0A0F9KPP5-F1
#
_entry.id   AF-A0A0F9KPP5-F1
#
_cell.length_a   1.000
_cell.length_b   1.000
_cell.length_c   1.000
_cell.angle_alpha   90.00
_cell.angle_beta   90.00
_cell.angle_gamma   90.00
#
_symmetry.space_group_name_H-M   'P 1'
#
loop_
_entity.id
_entity.type
_entity.pdbx_description
1 polymer ?
#
loop_
_entity_poly.entity_id
_entity_poly.type
_entity_poly.pdbx_seq_one_letter_code
_entity_poly.pdbx_strand_id
1 'polypeptide(L)' 'MEIKCNKCGHIGEEQEFPTGRDFFQNSYIAGCPKCDNSQNPGDASMRMFHNQSPFEYIRNVDKNNVFNRANEAS' A
#
# COMPACT_ATOMS: atom_id res chain seq x y z
N MET A 1 7.63 -2.10 -4.94
CA MET A 1 6.98 -1.29 -3.89
C MET A 1 6.85 -2.15 -2.66
N GLU A 2 7.12 -1.61 -1.48
CA GLU A 2 6.91 -2.33 -0.23
C GLU A 2 5.47 -2.18 0.23
N ILE A 3 4.95 -3.21 0.87
CA ILE A 3 3.57 -3.26 1.37
C ILE A 3 3.60 -3.66 2.83
N LYS A 4 2.86 -2.91 3.64
CA LYS A 4 2.62 -3.20 5.04
C LYS A 4 1.21 -3.72 5.25
N CYS A 5 1.10 -4.85 5.93
CA CYS A 5 -0.17 -5.31 6.48
C CYS A 5 -0.49 -4.53 7.76
N ASN A 6 -1.61 -3.80 7.78
CA ASN A 6 -2.01 -3.02 8.95
C ASN A 6 -2.60 -3.86 10.09
N LYS A 7 -2.92 -5.14 9.85
CA LYS A 7 -3.38 -6.08 10.88
C LYS A 7 -2.23 -6.64 11.73
N CYS A 8 -1.19 -7.18 11.11
CA CYS A 8 -0.09 -7.85 11.82
C CYS A 8 1.25 -7.09 11.77
N GLY A 9 1.34 -6.00 10.99
CA GLY A 9 2.55 -5.20 10.85
C GLY A 9 3.63 -5.78 9.92
N HIS A 10 3.37 -6.93 9.27
CA HIS A 10 4.32 -7.50 8.31
C HIS A 10 4.57 -6.57 7.12
N ILE A 11 5.85 -6.35 6.80
CA ILE A 11 6.32 -5.60 5.64
C ILE A 11 7.02 -6.58 4.69
N GLY A 12 6.73 -6.49 3.40
CA GLY A 12 7.39 -7.26 2.35
C GLY A 12 7.20 -6.62 0.98
N GLU A 13 7.78 -7.20 -0.06
CA GLU A 13 7.60 -6.72 -1.42
C GLU A 13 6.20 -7.04 -1.94
N GLU A 14 5.63 -6.18 -2.79
CA GLU A 14 4.31 -6.40 -3.40
C GLU A 14 4.11 -7.78 -4.05
N GLN A 15 5.17 -8.36 -4.61
CA GLN A 15 5.15 -9.68 -5.25
C GLN A 15 4.98 -10.82 -4.25
N GLU A 16 5.30 -10.60 -2.97
CA GLU A 16 5.12 -11.58 -1.90
C GLU A 16 3.66 -11.62 -1.38
N PHE A 17 2.87 -10.58 -1.69
CA PHE A 17 1.49 -10.48 -1.24
C PHE A 17 0.55 -11.09 -2.28
N PRO A 18 -0.43 -11.92 -1.86
CA PRO A 18 -1.53 -12.32 -2.72
C PRO A 18 -2.23 -11.12 -3.33
N THR A 19 -2.38 -11.10 -4.66
CA THR A 19 -3.09 -10.06 -5.41
C THR A 19 -4.36 -10.60 -6.04
N GLY A 20 -5.33 -9.71 -6.27
CA GLY A 20 -6.59 -10.02 -6.94
C GLY A 20 -7.01 -8.88 -7.86
N ARG A 21 -8.18 -9.03 -8.50
CA ARG A 21 -8.83 -7.99 -9.29
C ARG A 21 -10.11 -7.52 -8.63
N ASP A 22 -10.27 -6.21 -8.54
CA ASP A 22 -11.47 -5.59 -8.00
C ASP A 22 -12.62 -5.57 -9.04
N PHE A 23 -13.78 -5.00 -8.70
CA PHE A 23 -14.91 -4.93 -9.63
C PHE A 23 -14.65 -4.08 -10.88
N PHE A 24 -13.67 -3.18 -10.82
CA PHE A 24 -13.24 -2.32 -11.92
C PHE A 24 -12.04 -2.90 -12.68
N GLN A 25 -11.68 -4.15 -12.42
CA GLN A 25 -10.52 -4.84 -13.00
C GLN A 25 -9.15 -4.26 -12.62
N ASN A 26 -9.09 -3.44 -11.55
CA ASN A 26 -7.84 -2.95 -11.00
C ASN A 26 -7.19 -4.02 -10.11
N SER A 27 -5.86 -4.11 -10.18
CA SER A 27 -5.10 -4.97 -9.28
C SER A 27 -5.12 -4.43 -7.86
N TYR A 28 -5.29 -5.33 -6.89
CA TYR A 28 -5.28 -4.97 -5.48
C TYR A 28 -4.65 -6.08 -4.63
N ILE A 29 -4.15 -5.72 -3.45
CA ILE A 29 -3.68 -6.69 -2.45
C ILE A 29 -4.86 -7.42 -1.82
N ALA A 30 -4.96 -8.72 -2.08
CA ALA A 30 -6.05 -9.57 -1.64
C ALA A 30 -5.79 -10.19 -0.25
N GLY A 31 -4.53 -10.31 0.18
CA GLY A 31 -4.22 -10.96 1.46
C GLY A 31 -2.83 -10.67 1.99
N CYS A 32 -2.61 -11.02 3.27
CA CYS A 32 -1.29 -11.05 3.89
C CYS A 32 -0.73 -12.47 3.88
N PRO A 33 0.52 -12.70 3.46
CA PRO A 33 1.13 -14.03 3.50
C PRO A 33 1.46 -14.53 4.93
N LYS A 34 1.33 -13.68 5.96
CA LYS A 34 1.71 -13.99 7.35
C LYS A 34 0.55 -14.05 8.34
N CYS A 35 -0.65 -13.65 7.95
CA CYS A 35 -1.81 -13.69 8.83
C CYS A 35 -3.11 -13.83 8.02
N ASP A 36 -4.22 -14.03 8.72
CA ASP A 36 -5.58 -14.10 8.19
C ASP A 36 -6.15 -12.72 7.79
N ASN A 37 -5.30 -11.74 7.45
CA ASN A 37 -5.75 -10.47 6.89
C ASN A 37 -6.03 -10.65 5.40
N SER A 38 -7.30 -10.53 5.01
CA SER A 38 -7.75 -10.60 3.62
C SER A 38 -8.61 -9.41 3.27
N GLN A 39 -8.60 -9.05 1.99
CA GLN A 39 -9.47 -8.02 1.43
C GLN A 39 -10.26 -8.62 0.27
N ASN A 40 -11.56 -8.30 0.20
CA ASN A 40 -12.41 -8.71 -0.90
C ASN A 40 -12.45 -7.65 -2.01
N PRO A 41 -12.84 -8.01 -3.24
CA PRO A 41 -12.96 -7.08 -4.37
C PRO A 41 -13.84 -5.85 -4.08
N GLY A 42 -14.94 -6.03 -3.32
CA GLY A 42 -15.83 -4.92 -2.94
C GLY A 42 -15.18 -3.91 -2.02
N ASP A 43 -14.47 -4.38 -0.99
CA ASP A 43 -13.73 -3.50 -0.08
C ASP A 43 -12.57 -2.82 -0.81
N ALA A 44 -11.94 -3.49 -1.78
CA ALA A 44 -10.91 -2.91 -2.64
C ALA A 44 -11.46 -1.78 -3.51
N SER A 45 -12.62 -1.99 -4.12
CA SER A 45 -13.31 -0.97 -4.91
C SER A 45 -13.85 0.19 -4.05
N MET A 46 -14.16 -0.05 -2.77
CA MET A 46 -14.64 0.97 -1.82
C MET A 46 -13.52 1.65 -0.99
N ARG A 47 -12.24 1.41 -1.29
CA ARG A 47 -11.09 2.00 -0.58
C ARG A 47 -11.14 3.54 -0.45
N MET A 48 -11.92 4.22 -1.30
CA MET A 48 -12.11 5.67 -1.23
C MET A 48 -12.98 6.15 -0.06
N PHE A 49 -13.72 5.25 0.61
CA PHE A 49 -14.78 5.62 1.56
C PHE A 49 -14.49 5.26 3.03
N HIS A 50 -13.46 4.45 3.32
CA HIS A 50 -13.15 4.01 4.69
C HIS A 50 -11.72 4.37 5.13
N ASN A 51 -11.60 4.97 6.32
CA ASN A 51 -10.36 5.51 6.89
C ASN A 51 -9.25 4.50 7.21
N GLN A 52 -9.47 3.18 7.09
CA GLN A 52 -8.48 2.17 7.42
C GLN A 52 -8.32 1.16 6.29
N SER A 53 -7.25 1.32 5.50
CA SER A 53 -6.86 0.34 4.50
C SER A 53 -6.20 -0.86 5.17
N PRO A 54 -6.55 -2.12 4.83
CA PRO A 54 -5.91 -3.31 5.41
C PRO A 54 -4.46 -3.48 4.97
N PHE A 55 -4.08 -2.85 3.86
CA PHE A 55 -2.72 -2.84 3.30
C PHE A 55 -2.31 -1.42 2.94
N GLU A 56 -1.07 -1.07 3.22
CA GLU A 56 -0.48 0.24 2.94
C GLU A 56 0.75 0.08 2.06
N TYR A 57 0.80 0.84 0.96
CA TYR A 57 1.99 0.91 0.12
C TYR A 57 3.01 1.85 0.77
N ILE A 58 4.12 1.29 1.23
CA ILE A 58 5.24 2.07 1.73
C ILE A 58 5.99 2.58 0.50
N ARG A 59 5.85 3.87 0.23
CA ARG A 59 6.76 4.58 -0.65
C ARG A 59 8.01 4.88 0.18
N ASN A 60 9.12 4.21 -0.11
CA ASN A 60 10.42 4.72 0.29
C ASN A 60 10.62 6.05 -0.43
N VAL A 61 10.20 7.13 0.22
CA VAL A 61 10.63 8.46 -0.18
C VAL A 61 12.12 8.47 0.12
N ASP A 62 12.91 8.33 -0.94
CA ASP A 62 14.36 8.50 -0.90
C ASP A 62 14.63 9.81 -0.15
N LYS A 63 15.13 9.69 1.09
CA LYS A 63 15.36 10.85 1.97
C LYS A 63 16.44 11.80 1.43
N ASN A 64 17.00 11.53 0.25
CA ASN A 64 18.08 12.28 -0.38
C ASN A 64 17.64 13.38 -1.37
N ASN A 65 16.35 13.69 -1.52
CA ASN A 65 15.94 14.71 -2.52
C ASN A 65 14.86 15.72 -2.10
N VAL A 66 14.81 16.09 -0.81
CA VAL A 66 13.91 17.15 -0.31
C VAL A 66 14.64 18.22 0.52
N PHE A 67 15.93 18.44 0.29
CA PHE A 67 16.67 19.60 0.83
C PHE A 67 17.73 20.09 -0.16
N ASN A 68 17.32 20.68 -1.30
CA ASN A 68 18.20 21.59 -2.05
C ASN A 68 17.44 22.54 -3.01
N ARG A 69 16.34 23.14 -2.57
CA ARG A 69 15.67 24.25 -3.29
C ARG A 69 15.18 25.36 -2.36
N ALA A 70 15.99 25.75 -1.38
CA ALA A 70 15.66 26.88 -0.50
C ALA A 70 16.83 27.86 -0.25
N ASN A 71 17.91 27.81 -1.04
CA ASN A 71 19.01 28.78 -0.95
C ASN A 71 19.53 29.20 -2.33
N GLU A 72 18.62 29.45 -3.28
CA GLU A 72 18.92 30.23 -4.49
C GLU A 72 17.70 31.09 -4.83
N ALA A 73 17.25 31.87 -3.86
CA ALA A 73 16.48 33.08 -4.11
C ALA A 73 17.37 34.24 -3.65
N SER A 74 18.20 34.68 -4.61
CA SER A 74 18.91 35.96 -4.59
C SER A 74 17.98 37.14 -4.36
#